data_AF-A0A2N2VTK6-F1
#
_entry.id   AF-A0A2N2VTK6-F1
#
_cell.length_a   1.000
_cell.length_b   1.000
_cell.length_c   1.000
_cell.angle_alpha   90.00
_cell.angle_beta   90.00
_cell.angle_gamma   90.00
#
_symmetry.space_group_name_H-M   'P 1'
#
loop_
_entity.id
_entity.type
_entity.pdbx_description
1 polymer ?
#
loop_
_entity_poly.entity_id
_entity_poly.type
_entity_poly.pdbx_seq_one_letter_code
_entity_poly.pdbx_strand_id
1 'polypeptide(L)'
;MKITKNISITINSTALFLLSYLLVFFIHQAFTIISALIFSIPVEIDYTKIGFIIYKYAWTFDSVKIIYSTGPIICMILSIFMLVIAVRFREFDGHLKMFFLWGFVHSINLFLGSILSGALLGEGFGHVLIWMFMPDTGKMILTLLAIFSLAGIGFGISKLFLLSGNTYYNKQEPSDRPIFILHQVILPFVIGTIIIILFRFPLNYYEILRLLTPVIILLPVFLNSSGFPVFFFDENPKTIKISSSLLAAAIIILVLYRIGLNSPIRL
;
A
#
# COMPACT_ATOMS: atom_id res chain seq x y z
N MET A 1 25.69 -14.81 -12.05
CA MET A 1 24.44 -15.61 -12.04
C MET A 1 23.50 -15.32 -10.86
N LYS A 2 23.99 -15.05 -9.62
CA LYS A 2 23.12 -14.63 -8.49
C LYS A 2 22.54 -13.20 -8.66
N ILE A 3 23.33 -12.25 -9.19
CA ILE A 3 22.91 -10.86 -9.38
C ILE A 3 21.71 -10.73 -10.34
N THR A 4 21.75 -11.43 -11.48
CA THR A 4 20.66 -11.41 -12.48
C THR A 4 19.35 -11.99 -11.93
N LYS A 5 19.44 -13.01 -11.07
CA LYS A 5 18.28 -13.59 -10.36
C LYS A 5 17.65 -12.57 -9.41
N ASN A 6 18.46 -11.91 -8.59
CA ASN A 6 17.98 -10.92 -7.62
C ASN A 6 17.31 -9.72 -8.29
N ILE A 7 17.87 -9.23 -9.40
CA ILE A 7 17.27 -8.14 -10.20
C ILE A 7 15.89 -8.57 -10.72
N SER A 8 15.76 -9.81 -11.20
CA SER A 8 14.48 -10.33 -11.71
C SER A 8 13.40 -10.39 -10.61
N ILE A 9 13.78 -10.77 -9.39
CA ILE A 9 12.90 -10.73 -8.21
C ILE A 9 12.43 -9.29 -7.95
N THR A 10 13.35 -8.33 -7.95
CA THR A 10 13.04 -6.92 -7.74
C THR A 10 12.08 -6.38 -8.80
N ILE A 11 12.30 -6.66 -10.08
CA ILE A 11 11.43 -6.21 -11.17
C ILE A 11 10.01 -6.79 -11.02
N ASN A 12 9.90 -8.10 -10.81
CA ASN A 12 8.61 -8.75 -10.63
C ASN A 12 7.85 -8.20 -9.42
N SER A 13 8.53 -8.07 -8.27
CA SER A 13 7.91 -7.54 -7.06
C SER A 13 7.55 -6.06 -7.19
N THR A 14 8.33 -5.26 -7.93
CA THR A 14 8.01 -3.85 -8.22
C THR A 14 6.75 -3.74 -9.07
N ALA A 15 6.61 -4.58 -10.11
CA ALA A 15 5.39 -4.60 -10.92
C ALA A 15 4.14 -4.95 -10.08
N LEU A 16 4.26 -5.93 -9.18
CA LEU A 16 3.16 -6.33 -8.29
C LEU A 16 2.87 -5.25 -7.23
N PHE A 17 3.90 -4.59 -6.71
CA PHE A 17 3.77 -3.44 -5.82
C PHE A 17 2.97 -2.32 -6.47
N LEU A 18 3.27 -1.98 -7.72
CA LEU A 18 2.56 -0.94 -8.47
C LEU A 18 1.12 -1.34 -8.79
N LEU A 19 0.90 -2.57 -9.27
CA LEU A 19 -0.44 -3.08 -9.59
C LEU A 19 -1.35 -3.10 -8.36
N SER A 20 -0.83 -3.61 -7.23
CA SER A 20 -1.60 -3.66 -5.99
C SER A 20 -1.84 -2.26 -5.41
N TYR A 21 -0.85 -1.36 -5.47
CA TYR A 21 -1.04 0.03 -5.09
C TYR A 21 -2.19 0.68 -5.87
N LEU A 22 -2.17 0.56 -7.21
CA LEU A 22 -3.20 1.16 -8.06
C LEU A 22 -4.58 0.59 -7.78
N LEU A 23 -4.70 -0.74 -7.60
CA LEU A 23 -5.97 -1.35 -7.21
C LEU A 23 -6.51 -0.77 -5.90
N VAL A 24 -5.68 -0.74 -4.86
CA VAL A 24 -6.10 -0.25 -3.54
C VAL A 24 -6.40 1.25 -3.60
N PHE A 25 -5.60 2.03 -4.33
CA PHE A 25 -5.83 3.45 -4.55
C PHE A 25 -7.16 3.71 -5.26
N PHE A 26 -7.48 2.99 -6.33
CA PHE A 26 -8.76 3.15 -7.02
C PHE A 26 -9.95 2.78 -6.14
N ILE A 27 -9.86 1.72 -5.35
CA ILE A 27 -10.91 1.35 -4.40
C ILE A 27 -11.08 2.46 -3.36
N HIS A 28 -9.98 2.96 -2.77
CA HIS A 28 -10.02 4.07 -1.82
C HIS A 28 -10.74 5.29 -2.44
N GLN A 29 -10.29 5.74 -3.61
CA GLN A 29 -10.84 6.93 -4.27
C GLN A 29 -12.31 6.74 -4.65
N ALA A 30 -12.68 5.58 -5.21
CA ALA A 30 -14.06 5.29 -5.60
C ALA A 30 -15.02 5.43 -4.42
N PHE A 31 -14.67 4.87 -3.25
CA PHE A 31 -15.51 4.97 -2.06
C PHE A 31 -15.53 6.37 -1.42
N THR A 32 -14.44 7.14 -1.54
CA THR A 32 -14.46 8.57 -1.17
C THR A 32 -15.36 9.39 -2.11
N ILE A 33 -15.36 9.10 -3.41
CA ILE A 33 -16.24 9.77 -4.39
C ILE A 33 -17.70 9.40 -4.12
N ILE A 34 -18.01 8.11 -3.97
CA ILE A 34 -19.37 7.64 -3.68
C ILE A 34 -19.91 8.31 -2.41
N SER A 35 -19.10 8.40 -1.35
CA SER A 35 -19.54 9.06 -0.12
C SER A 35 -19.80 10.56 -0.33
N ALA A 36 -18.99 11.27 -1.13
CA ALA A 36 -19.25 12.67 -1.46
C ALA A 36 -20.54 12.87 -2.26
N LEU A 37 -20.82 11.99 -3.23
CA LEU A 37 -22.03 12.03 -4.04
C LEU A 37 -23.30 11.75 -3.21
N ILE A 38 -23.22 10.91 -2.17
CA ILE A 38 -24.34 10.70 -1.22
C ILE A 38 -24.73 12.00 -0.51
N PHE A 39 -23.75 12.88 -0.24
CA PHE A 39 -24.00 14.20 0.34
C PHE A 39 -24.27 15.28 -0.72
N SER A 40 -24.45 14.91 -2.00
CA SER A 40 -24.62 15.85 -3.12
C SER A 40 -23.49 16.88 -3.22
N ILE A 41 -22.27 16.49 -2.84
CA ILE A 41 -21.08 17.34 -2.96
C ILE A 41 -20.44 17.05 -4.32
N PRO A 42 -20.42 18.01 -5.25
CA PRO A 42 -19.81 17.81 -6.56
C PRO A 42 -18.30 17.62 -6.43
N VAL A 43 -17.76 16.72 -7.24
CA VAL A 43 -16.37 16.25 -7.12
C VAL A 43 -15.62 16.52 -8.41
N GLU A 44 -14.39 17.04 -8.28
CA GLU A 44 -13.42 17.12 -9.36
C GLU A 44 -12.32 16.08 -9.14
N ILE A 45 -12.11 15.20 -10.12
CA ILE A 45 -11.11 14.14 -10.03
C ILE A 45 -10.00 14.45 -11.01
N ASP A 46 -8.78 14.55 -10.51
CA ASP A 46 -7.58 14.66 -11.33
C ASP A 46 -6.57 13.55 -10.94
N TYR A 47 -5.45 13.45 -11.66
CA TYR A 47 -4.42 12.44 -11.40
C TYR A 47 -3.62 12.68 -10.09
N THR A 48 -3.82 13.81 -9.41
CA THR A 48 -3.15 14.19 -8.17
C THR A 48 -4.03 13.95 -6.94
N LYS A 49 -5.28 14.39 -6.96
CA LYS A 49 -6.19 14.50 -5.82
C LYS A 49 -7.67 14.42 -6.25
N ILE A 50 -8.51 14.25 -5.23
CA ILE A 50 -9.95 14.51 -5.32
C ILE A 50 -10.19 15.92 -4.77
N GLY A 51 -10.77 16.79 -5.59
CA GLY A 51 -11.26 18.11 -5.20
C GLY A 51 -12.76 18.08 -4.90
N PHE A 52 -13.17 18.73 -3.82
CA PHE A 52 -14.59 18.91 -3.49
C PHE A 52 -15.01 20.34 -3.83
N ILE A 53 -15.94 20.51 -4.78
CA ILE A 53 -16.37 21.82 -5.29
C ILE A 53 -17.50 22.36 -4.39
N ILE A 54 -17.17 22.70 -3.15
CA ILE A 54 -18.14 23.21 -2.17
C ILE A 54 -17.56 24.37 -1.38
N TYR A 55 -18.43 25.31 -1.01
CA TYR A 55 -18.05 26.42 -0.14
C TYR A 55 -17.74 25.95 1.28
N LYS A 56 -16.80 26.63 1.96
CA LYS A 56 -16.34 26.26 3.30
C LYS A 56 -17.46 26.15 4.35
N TYR A 57 -18.49 26.99 4.25
CA TYR A 57 -19.62 27.01 5.19
C TYR A 57 -20.69 25.95 4.90
N ALA A 58 -20.63 25.30 3.74
CA ALA A 58 -21.61 24.28 3.35
C ALA A 58 -21.20 22.86 3.79
N TRP A 59 -20.01 22.71 4.38
CA TRP A 59 -19.61 21.46 5.04
C TRP A 59 -20.47 21.22 6.29
N THR A 60 -21.06 20.04 6.37
CA THR A 60 -21.73 19.57 7.57
C THR A 60 -20.84 18.59 8.33
N PHE A 61 -21.08 18.47 9.64
CA PHE A 61 -20.34 17.56 10.50
C PHE A 61 -20.35 16.11 10.01
N ASP A 62 -21.51 15.63 9.56
CA ASP A 62 -21.65 14.27 9.05
C ASP A 62 -20.93 14.07 7.70
N SER A 63 -21.04 15.05 6.79
CA SER A 63 -20.38 14.97 5.48
C SER A 63 -18.87 14.84 5.60
N VAL A 64 -18.23 15.67 6.44
CA VAL A 64 -16.77 15.63 6.64
C VAL A 64 -16.35 14.28 7.22
N LYS A 65 -17.03 13.82 8.26
CA LYS A 65 -16.69 12.54 8.90
C LYS A 65 -16.81 11.39 7.92
N ILE A 66 -17.91 11.30 7.20
CA ILE A 66 -18.17 10.16 6.32
C ILE A 66 -17.24 10.21 5.10
N ILE A 67 -17.10 11.35 4.43
CA ILE A 67 -16.29 11.46 3.21
C ILE A 67 -14.81 11.16 3.48
N TYR A 68 -14.24 11.73 4.54
CA TYR A 68 -12.82 11.54 4.84
C TYR A 68 -12.49 10.24 5.58
N SER A 69 -13.48 9.51 6.11
CA SER A 69 -13.26 8.21 6.76
C SER A 69 -13.60 7.00 5.88
N THR A 70 -14.52 7.13 4.91
CA THR A 70 -15.00 5.99 4.13
C THR A 70 -13.87 5.30 3.36
N GLY A 71 -13.03 6.06 2.64
CA GLY A 71 -11.88 5.51 1.92
C GLY A 71 -10.94 4.68 2.82
N PRO A 72 -10.40 5.28 3.90
CA PRO A 72 -9.58 4.56 4.87
C PRO A 72 -10.26 3.33 5.50
N ILE A 73 -11.53 3.41 5.88
CA ILE A 73 -12.28 2.30 6.49
C ILE A 73 -12.45 1.14 5.49
N ILE A 74 -12.75 1.43 4.22
CA ILE A 74 -12.83 0.41 3.18
C ILE A 74 -11.47 -0.25 2.96
N CYS A 75 -10.37 0.51 3.02
CA CYS A 75 -9.03 -0.06 2.98
C CYS A 75 -8.73 -0.96 4.17
N MET A 76 -9.27 -0.69 5.37
CA MET A 76 -9.16 -1.61 6.50
C MET A 76 -9.83 -2.96 6.17
N ILE A 77 -11.05 -2.96 5.64
CA ILE A 77 -11.77 -4.18 5.24
C ILE A 77 -11.00 -4.92 4.13
N LEU A 78 -10.54 -4.18 3.12
CA LEU A 78 -9.75 -4.72 2.02
C LEU A 78 -8.44 -5.35 2.51
N SER A 79 -7.81 -4.79 3.53
CA SER A 79 -6.59 -5.36 4.12
C SER A 79 -6.85 -6.76 4.70
N ILE A 80 -7.94 -6.95 5.44
CA ILE A 80 -8.31 -8.25 5.99
C ILE A 80 -8.52 -9.26 4.86
N PHE A 81 -9.25 -8.87 3.80
CA PHE A 81 -9.48 -9.70 2.63
C PHE A 81 -8.16 -10.10 1.94
N MET A 82 -7.29 -9.13 1.67
CA MET A 82 -5.98 -9.35 1.05
C MET A 82 -5.10 -10.28 1.90
N LEU A 83 -5.11 -10.12 3.22
CA LEU A 83 -4.34 -10.96 4.14
C LEU A 83 -4.86 -12.40 4.17
N VAL A 84 -6.18 -12.59 4.27
CA VAL A 84 -6.81 -13.92 4.27
C VAL A 84 -6.42 -14.69 3.02
N ILE A 85 -6.48 -14.04 1.86
CA ILE A 85 -6.08 -14.64 0.59
C ILE A 85 -4.57 -14.93 0.57
N ALA A 86 -3.73 -13.99 1.00
CA ALA A 86 -2.28 -14.19 1.06
C ALA A 86 -1.88 -15.38 1.94
N VAL A 87 -2.55 -15.57 3.09
CA VAL A 87 -2.35 -16.73 3.97
C VAL A 87 -2.83 -18.01 3.30
N ARG A 88 -4.00 -17.99 2.63
CA ARG A 88 -4.55 -19.16 1.94
C ARG A 88 -3.65 -19.63 0.81
N PHE A 89 -3.02 -18.72 0.07
CA PHE A 89 -2.14 -19.03 -1.06
C PHE A 89 -0.65 -19.10 -0.69
N ARG A 90 -0.31 -19.15 0.60
CA ARG A 90 1.10 -19.10 1.06
C ARG A 90 1.95 -20.26 0.54
N GLU A 91 1.35 -21.43 0.32
CA GLU A 91 2.03 -22.66 -0.12
C GLU A 91 2.07 -22.83 -1.64
N PHE A 92 1.20 -22.16 -2.39
CA PHE A 92 1.13 -22.29 -3.85
C PHE A 92 2.32 -21.63 -4.53
N ASP A 93 2.79 -22.16 -5.64
CA ASP A 93 3.81 -21.49 -6.44
C ASP A 93 3.18 -20.43 -7.34
N GLY A 94 3.64 -19.18 -7.20
CA GLY A 94 3.18 -18.11 -8.08
C GLY A 94 3.32 -16.71 -7.49
N HIS A 95 3.40 -15.74 -8.40
CA HIS A 95 3.51 -14.32 -8.08
C HIS A 95 2.26 -13.72 -7.45
N LEU A 96 1.10 -14.38 -7.57
CA LEU A 96 -0.17 -13.85 -7.10
C LEU A 96 -0.22 -13.64 -5.58
N LYS A 97 0.46 -14.48 -4.79
CA LYS A 97 0.57 -14.26 -3.33
C LYS A 97 1.23 -12.93 -2.99
N MET A 98 2.19 -12.50 -3.82
CA MET A 98 2.91 -11.25 -3.62
C MET A 98 2.05 -10.04 -3.97
N PHE A 99 1.18 -10.18 -4.98
CA PHE A 99 0.14 -9.19 -5.24
C PHE A 99 -0.73 -8.97 -4.00
N PHE A 100 -1.21 -10.04 -3.36
CA PHE A 100 -2.04 -9.96 -2.17
C PHE A 100 -1.29 -9.46 -0.93
N LEU A 101 -0.02 -9.84 -0.74
CA LEU A 101 0.81 -9.30 0.34
C LEU A 101 1.06 -7.80 0.18
N TRP A 102 1.40 -7.33 -1.03
CA TRP A 102 1.51 -5.90 -1.28
C TRP A 102 0.16 -5.18 -1.15
N GLY A 103 -0.92 -5.79 -1.65
CA GLY A 103 -2.27 -5.28 -1.48
C GLY A 103 -2.65 -5.13 -0.01
N PHE A 104 -2.29 -6.08 0.85
CA PHE A 104 -2.45 -5.98 2.30
C PHE A 104 -1.67 -4.79 2.85
N VAL A 105 -0.38 -4.68 2.55
CA VAL A 105 0.49 -3.58 3.03
C VAL A 105 -0.05 -2.22 2.60
N HIS A 106 -0.45 -2.06 1.34
CA HIS A 106 -1.02 -0.82 0.83
C HIS A 106 -2.36 -0.48 1.47
N SER A 107 -3.23 -1.47 1.63
CA SER A 107 -4.56 -1.27 2.22
C SER A 107 -4.48 -0.88 3.70
N ILE A 108 -3.68 -1.62 4.48
CA ILE A 108 -3.53 -1.31 5.90
C ILE A 108 -2.79 0.02 6.12
N ASN A 109 -1.85 0.36 5.22
CA ASN A 109 -1.19 1.66 5.23
C ASN A 109 -2.13 2.81 4.84
N LEU A 110 -3.03 2.63 3.87
CA LEU A 110 -4.01 3.66 3.54
C LEU A 110 -5.02 3.89 4.67
N PHE A 111 -5.23 2.90 5.54
CA PHE A 111 -5.99 3.10 6.78
C PHE A 111 -5.14 3.77 7.87
N LEU A 112 -4.16 3.05 8.43
CA LEU A 112 -3.36 3.51 9.58
C LEU A 112 -2.44 4.69 9.23
N GLY A 113 -1.90 4.71 8.02
CA GLY A 113 -1.08 5.82 7.52
C GLY A 113 -1.89 7.08 7.26
N SER A 114 -3.17 6.99 6.87
CA SER A 114 -4.05 8.16 6.81
C SER A 114 -4.38 8.70 8.20
N ILE A 115 -4.55 7.83 9.20
CA ILE A 115 -4.71 8.26 10.61
C ILE A 115 -3.44 8.95 11.10
N LEU A 116 -2.28 8.33 10.89
CA LEU A 116 -0.97 8.86 11.29
C LEU A 116 -0.69 10.23 10.66
N SER A 117 -0.70 10.30 9.32
CA SER A 117 -0.42 11.54 8.59
C SER A 117 -1.50 12.60 8.84
N GLY A 118 -2.76 12.20 8.99
CA GLY A 118 -3.88 13.10 9.24
C GLY A 118 -3.84 13.70 10.64
N ALA A 119 -3.50 12.92 11.66
CA ALA A 119 -3.33 13.41 13.02
C ALA A 119 -2.19 14.43 13.14
N LEU A 120 -1.12 14.25 12.37
CA LEU A 120 0.05 15.14 12.38
C LEU A 120 -0.17 16.42 11.56
N LEU A 121 -0.82 16.33 10.40
CA LEU A 121 -0.90 17.44 9.43
C LEU A 121 -2.27 18.12 9.36
N GLY A 122 -3.31 17.52 9.94
CA GLY A 122 -4.67 18.07 9.90
C GLY A 122 -5.37 17.97 8.53
N GLU A 123 -4.82 17.18 7.60
CA GLU A 123 -5.39 16.95 6.27
C GLU A 123 -5.94 15.52 6.11
N GLY A 124 -6.80 15.32 5.11
CA GLY A 124 -7.41 14.01 4.85
C GLY A 124 -8.22 13.52 6.05
N PHE A 125 -7.85 12.34 6.59
CA PHE A 125 -8.46 11.82 7.84
C PHE A 125 -8.28 12.78 9.04
N GLY A 126 -7.30 13.68 8.99
CA GLY A 126 -7.11 14.74 9.99
C GLY A 126 -8.32 15.67 10.11
N HIS A 127 -9.05 15.91 9.02
CA HIS A 127 -10.30 16.67 9.06
C HIS A 127 -11.34 16.00 9.95
N VAL A 128 -11.43 14.67 9.94
CA VAL A 128 -12.34 13.91 10.82
C VAL A 128 -11.99 14.18 12.28
N LEU A 129 -10.70 14.14 12.64
CA LEU A 129 -10.24 14.36 14.01
C LEU A 129 -10.52 15.78 14.48
N ILE A 130 -10.28 16.78 13.63
CA ILE A 130 -10.55 18.19 13.92
C ILE A 130 -12.04 18.42 14.11
N TRP A 131 -12.89 17.89 13.23
CA TRP A 131 -14.34 18.04 13.31
C TRP A 131 -14.95 17.26 14.46
N MET A 132 -14.30 16.20 14.94
CA MET A 132 -14.65 15.54 16.20
C MET A 132 -14.21 16.31 17.46
N PHE A 133 -13.62 17.50 17.29
CA PHE A 133 -13.04 18.29 18.37
C PHE A 133 -12.03 17.49 19.20
N MET A 134 -11.30 16.57 18.55
CA MET A 134 -10.33 15.73 19.24
C MET A 134 -9.17 16.61 19.75
N PRO A 135 -8.88 16.61 21.06
CA PRO A 135 -7.77 17.37 21.61
C PRO A 135 -6.44 16.81 21.09
N ASP A 136 -5.39 17.62 21.13
CA ASP A 136 -4.07 17.22 20.60
C ASP A 136 -3.50 15.99 21.32
N THR A 137 -3.79 15.83 22.62
CA THR A 137 -3.48 14.59 23.37
C THR A 137 -4.13 13.37 22.73
N GLY A 138 -5.37 13.48 22.26
CA GLY A 138 -6.08 12.40 21.58
C GLY A 138 -5.45 12.06 20.21
N LYS A 139 -5.10 13.08 19.43
CA LYS A 139 -4.38 12.92 18.15
C LYS A 139 -3.02 12.25 18.35
N MET A 140 -2.30 12.61 19.42
CA MET A 140 -1.03 11.99 19.80
C MET A 140 -1.20 10.51 20.15
N ILE A 141 -2.21 10.16 20.95
CA ILE A 141 -2.50 8.76 21.31
C ILE A 141 -2.82 7.94 20.04
N LEU A 142 -3.68 8.46 19.15
CA LEU A 142 -3.98 7.78 17.88
C LEU A 142 -2.74 7.59 17.00
N THR A 143 -1.88 8.61 16.94
CA THR A 143 -0.61 8.56 16.21
C THR A 143 0.28 7.43 16.74
N LEU A 144 0.45 7.34 18.05
CA LEU A 144 1.24 6.27 18.67
C LEU A 144 0.62 4.89 18.41
N LEU A 145 -0.70 4.75 18.55
CA LEU A 145 -1.40 3.51 18.26
C LEU A 145 -1.21 3.08 16.80
N ALA A 146 -1.28 4.02 15.85
CA ALA A 146 -1.05 3.73 14.44
C ALA A 146 0.38 3.24 14.18
N ILE A 147 1.40 3.91 14.75
CA ILE A 147 2.81 3.52 14.61
C ILE A 147 3.06 2.13 15.19
N PHE A 148 2.60 1.87 16.42
CA PHE A 148 2.78 0.56 17.06
C PHE A 148 2.03 -0.54 16.31
N SER A 149 0.83 -0.26 15.80
CA SER A 149 0.07 -1.22 15.00
C SER A 149 0.79 -1.54 13.69
N LEU A 150 1.26 -0.53 12.96
CA LEU A 150 2.03 -0.71 11.72
C LEU A 150 3.30 -1.55 11.96
N ALA A 151 4.05 -1.25 13.03
CA ALA A 151 5.25 -2.00 13.37
C ALA A 151 4.92 -3.46 13.78
N GLY A 152 3.90 -3.65 14.62
CA GLY A 152 3.42 -4.97 15.04
C GLY A 152 2.95 -5.83 13.86
N ILE A 153 2.24 -5.22 12.90
CA ILE A 153 1.86 -5.87 11.64
C ILE A 153 3.11 -6.31 10.86
N GLY A 154 4.14 -5.46 10.77
CA GLY A 154 5.41 -5.79 10.13
C GLY A 154 6.05 -7.06 10.70
N PHE A 155 6.11 -7.17 12.03
CA PHE A 155 6.58 -8.40 12.70
C PHE A 155 5.70 -9.61 12.33
N GLY A 156 4.38 -9.46 12.36
CA GLY A 156 3.43 -10.55 12.06
C GLY A 156 3.52 -11.09 10.63
N ILE A 157 3.72 -10.23 9.64
CA ILE A 157 3.75 -10.64 8.22
C ILE A 157 5.13 -11.04 7.71
N SER A 158 6.19 -10.87 8.51
CA SER A 158 7.57 -11.20 8.14
C SER A 158 7.70 -12.63 7.60
N LYS A 159 7.05 -13.59 8.26
CA LYS A 159 7.04 -15.00 7.84
C LYS A 159 6.38 -15.18 6.47
N LEU A 160 5.29 -14.46 6.18
CA LEU A 160 4.59 -14.59 4.91
C LEU A 160 5.43 -14.08 3.73
N PHE A 161 6.17 -12.98 3.92
CA PHE A 161 7.12 -12.52 2.92
C PHE A 161 8.25 -13.52 2.68
N LEU A 162 8.79 -14.17 3.72
CA LEU A 162 9.79 -15.23 3.55
C LEU A 162 9.22 -16.44 2.82
N LEU A 163 8.02 -16.90 3.17
CA LEU A 163 7.34 -18.01 2.49
C LEU A 163 7.07 -17.72 1.00
N SER A 164 6.97 -16.45 0.61
CA SER A 164 6.87 -16.08 -0.80
C SER A 164 8.13 -16.43 -1.62
N GLY A 165 9.25 -16.68 -0.95
CA GLY A 165 10.49 -17.15 -1.55
C GLY A 165 10.34 -18.49 -2.27
N ASN A 166 9.31 -19.28 -1.97
CA ASN A 166 8.99 -20.52 -2.66
C ASN A 166 8.81 -20.34 -4.18
N THR A 167 8.46 -19.14 -4.65
CA THR A 167 8.28 -18.85 -6.07
C THR A 167 9.61 -18.81 -6.82
N TYR A 168 10.71 -18.60 -6.11
CA TYR A 168 12.03 -18.34 -6.68
C TYR A 168 13.10 -19.34 -6.27
N TYR A 169 12.99 -19.90 -5.06
CA TYR A 169 14.00 -20.77 -4.47
C TYR A 169 13.40 -22.13 -4.09
N ASN A 170 14.22 -23.17 -4.23
CA ASN A 170 13.95 -24.51 -3.73
C ASN A 170 14.20 -24.64 -2.21
N LYS A 171 15.27 -23.98 -1.76
CA LYS A 171 15.70 -23.93 -0.36
C LYS A 171 16.12 -22.50 -0.04
N GLN A 172 15.76 -22.02 1.15
CA GLN A 172 16.16 -20.70 1.61
C GLN A 172 16.92 -20.80 2.93
N GLU A 173 18.25 -20.65 2.83
CA GLU A 173 19.15 -20.60 3.96
C GLU A 173 18.97 -19.30 4.76
N PRO A 174 19.16 -19.31 6.10
CA PRO A 174 19.05 -18.12 6.94
C PRO A 174 19.94 -16.95 6.48
N SER A 175 21.15 -17.24 5.98
CA SER A 175 22.11 -16.24 5.52
C SER A 175 21.67 -15.47 4.27
N ASP A 176 20.86 -16.09 3.40
CA ASP A 176 20.40 -15.49 2.14
C ASP A 176 19.09 -14.67 2.31
N ARG A 177 18.45 -14.72 3.49
CA ARG A 177 17.14 -14.08 3.72
C ARG A 177 17.15 -12.56 3.73
N PRO A 178 18.11 -11.87 4.38
CA PRO A 178 18.13 -10.42 4.34
C PRO A 178 18.28 -9.91 2.91
N ILE A 179 19.11 -10.59 2.09
CA ILE A 179 19.29 -10.29 0.67
C ILE A 179 17.99 -10.54 -0.10
N PHE A 180 17.31 -11.65 0.17
CA PHE A 180 16.01 -11.91 -0.44
C PHE A 180 14.98 -10.83 -0.11
N ILE A 181 14.82 -10.47 1.17
CA ILE A 181 13.87 -9.43 1.60
C ILE A 181 14.26 -8.06 1.04
N LEU A 182 15.55 -7.75 0.93
CA LEU A 182 16.02 -6.53 0.26
C LEU A 182 15.51 -6.46 -1.19
N HIS A 183 15.66 -7.54 -1.96
CA HIS A 183 15.26 -7.59 -3.36
C HIS A 183 13.76 -7.78 -3.59
N GLN A 184 13.07 -8.45 -2.69
CA GLN A 184 11.64 -8.76 -2.79
C GLN A 184 10.75 -7.69 -2.16
N VAL A 185 11.24 -6.95 -1.17
CA VAL A 185 10.43 -6.04 -0.34
C VAL A 185 10.98 -4.62 -0.36
N ILE A 186 12.23 -4.41 0.09
CA ILE A 186 12.77 -3.06 0.31
C ILE A 186 12.99 -2.31 -1.00
N LEU A 187 13.72 -2.90 -1.95
CA LEU A 187 13.98 -2.25 -3.25
C LEU A 187 12.69 -2.01 -4.04
N PRO A 188 11.75 -2.99 -4.16
CA PRO A 188 10.47 -2.74 -4.80
C PRO A 188 9.66 -1.61 -4.15
N PHE A 189 9.67 -1.49 -2.83
CA PHE A 189 9.04 -0.38 -2.14
C PHE A 189 9.68 0.96 -2.51
N VAL A 190 11.01 1.06 -2.46
CA VAL A 190 11.71 2.32 -2.78
C VAL A 190 11.47 2.72 -4.24
N ILE A 191 11.71 1.79 -5.18
CA ILE A 191 11.55 2.04 -6.61
C ILE A 191 10.08 2.34 -6.94
N GLY A 192 9.16 1.51 -6.45
CA GLY A 192 7.73 1.69 -6.69
C GLY A 192 7.20 3.00 -6.11
N THR A 193 7.63 3.40 -4.92
CA THR A 193 7.24 4.67 -4.30
C THR A 193 7.77 5.86 -5.08
N ILE A 194 9.03 5.82 -5.55
CA ILE A 194 9.59 6.87 -6.43
C ILE A 194 8.77 6.98 -7.71
N ILE A 195 8.43 5.85 -8.36
CA ILE A 195 7.58 5.84 -9.55
C ILE A 195 6.24 6.50 -9.26
N ILE A 196 5.56 6.11 -8.17
CA ILE A 196 4.26 6.69 -7.79
C ILE A 196 4.37 8.20 -7.55
N ILE A 197 5.40 8.66 -6.84
CA ILE A 197 5.61 10.09 -6.57
C ILE A 197 5.79 10.86 -7.89
N LEU A 198 6.63 10.37 -8.80
CA LEU A 198 6.85 11.00 -10.10
C LEU A 198 5.56 11.04 -10.93
N PHE A 199 4.79 9.94 -10.93
CA PHE A 199 3.54 9.83 -11.69
C PHE A 199 2.37 10.63 -11.10
N ARG A 200 2.39 10.96 -9.81
CA ARG A 200 1.34 11.76 -9.15
C ARG A 200 1.77 13.20 -8.86
N PHE A 201 2.97 13.59 -9.27
CA PHE A 201 3.47 14.94 -9.03
C PHE A 201 2.58 16.02 -9.71
N PRO A 202 2.25 17.13 -9.01
CA PRO A 202 2.67 17.52 -7.67
C PRO A 202 1.85 16.89 -6.53
N LEU A 203 2.51 16.52 -5.43
CA LEU A 203 1.90 15.98 -4.21
C LEU A 203 2.06 16.94 -3.03
N ASN A 204 1.07 16.98 -2.13
CA ASN A 204 1.19 17.69 -0.84
C ASN A 204 1.96 16.85 0.20
N TYR A 205 2.33 17.49 1.31
CA TYR A 205 3.05 16.82 2.39
C TYR A 205 2.28 15.64 3.01
N TYR A 206 0.95 15.74 3.07
CA TYR A 206 0.08 14.65 3.53
C TYR A 206 0.23 13.39 2.70
N GLU A 207 0.12 13.49 1.37
CA GLU A 207 0.26 12.36 0.46
C GLU A 207 1.66 11.76 0.50
N ILE A 208 2.71 12.60 0.56
CA ILE A 208 4.10 12.14 0.66
C ILE A 208 4.31 11.34 1.94
N LEU A 209 3.88 11.86 3.09
CA LEU A 209 4.02 11.19 4.37
C LEU A 209 3.27 9.84 4.38
N ARG A 210 2.07 9.81 3.80
CA ARG A 210 1.27 8.58 3.67
C ARG A 210 1.95 7.54 2.77
N LEU A 211 2.63 7.96 1.69
CA LEU A 211 3.40 7.07 0.81
C LEU A 211 4.68 6.52 1.47
N LEU A 212 5.26 7.27 2.41
CA LEU A 212 6.46 6.84 3.15
C LEU A 212 6.16 6.03 4.40
N THR A 213 4.94 6.11 4.93
CA THR A 213 4.50 5.37 6.12
C THR A 213 4.70 3.85 6.06
N PRO A 214 4.61 3.14 4.90
CA PRO A 214 4.91 1.72 4.84
C PRO A 214 6.31 1.33 5.34
N VAL A 215 7.28 2.26 5.39
CA VAL A 215 8.60 2.02 5.99
C VAL A 215 8.47 1.45 7.41
N ILE A 216 7.47 1.89 8.18
CA ILE A 216 7.22 1.42 9.55
C ILE A 216 6.82 -0.07 9.59
N ILE A 217 6.14 -0.57 8.55
CA ILE A 217 5.81 -1.99 8.39
C ILE A 217 7.04 -2.76 7.89
N LEU A 218 7.74 -2.21 6.87
CA LEU A 218 8.79 -2.92 6.15
C LEU A 218 10.09 -3.04 6.94
N LEU A 219 10.38 -2.09 7.83
CA LEU A 219 11.57 -2.13 8.68
C LEU A 219 11.55 -3.36 9.62
N PRO A 220 10.50 -3.63 10.41
CA PRO A 220 10.35 -4.89 11.14
C PRO A 220 10.45 -6.14 10.26
N VAL A 221 9.87 -6.13 9.06
CA VAL A 221 9.97 -7.27 8.11
C VAL A 221 11.42 -7.58 7.77
N PHE A 222 12.23 -6.56 7.53
CA PHE A 222 13.64 -6.71 7.26
C PHE A 222 14.42 -7.19 8.50
N LEU A 223 14.22 -6.55 9.66
CA LEU A 223 14.92 -6.87 10.90
C LEU A 223 14.60 -8.29 11.40
N ASN A 224 13.36 -8.75 11.24
CA ASN A 224 12.91 -10.06 11.69
C ASN A 224 13.23 -11.19 10.68
N SER A 225 13.81 -10.88 9.52
CA SER A 225 14.02 -11.85 8.43
C SER A 225 14.97 -13.02 8.79
N SER A 226 15.87 -12.80 9.75
CA SER A 226 16.86 -13.78 10.20
C SER A 226 16.36 -14.75 11.27
N GLY A 227 15.24 -14.44 11.95
CA GLY A 227 14.77 -15.16 13.14
C GLY A 227 14.05 -16.50 12.90
N PHE A 228 13.99 -17.00 11.66
CA PHE A 228 13.16 -18.16 11.29
C PHE A 228 13.99 -19.45 11.08
N PRO A 229 13.39 -20.65 11.21
CA PRO A 229 14.06 -21.91 10.84
C PRO A 229 14.21 -22.04 9.31
N VAL A 230 15.07 -22.95 8.82
CA VAL A 230 15.29 -23.20 7.39
C VAL A 230 13.98 -23.55 6.66
N PHE A 231 13.77 -22.97 5.48
CA PHE A 231 12.61 -23.30 4.64
C PHE A 231 13.03 -24.18 3.46
N PHE A 232 12.33 -25.31 3.32
CA PHE A 232 12.39 -26.20 2.16
C PHE A 232 11.06 -26.08 1.41
N PHE A 233 11.12 -25.83 0.11
CA PHE A 233 9.94 -25.54 -0.70
C PHE A 233 9.63 -26.62 -1.73
N ASP A 234 10.60 -26.99 -2.56
CA ASP A 234 10.41 -27.95 -3.65
C ASP A 234 11.75 -28.58 -4.05
N GLU A 235 11.70 -29.80 -4.59
CA GLU A 235 12.84 -30.54 -5.13
C GLU A 235 13.10 -30.19 -6.60
N ASN A 236 12.07 -29.76 -7.36
CA ASN A 236 12.20 -29.42 -8.77
C ASN A 236 12.90 -28.08 -8.99
N PRO A 237 13.98 -28.00 -9.79
CA PRO A 237 14.78 -26.79 -9.92
C PRO A 237 13.98 -25.62 -10.47
N LYS A 238 13.83 -24.55 -9.68
CA LYS A 238 13.06 -23.37 -10.09
C LYS A 238 13.91 -22.42 -10.95
N THR A 239 13.28 -21.88 -11.99
CA THR A 239 13.90 -20.85 -12.84
C THR A 239 13.26 -19.49 -12.56
N ILE A 240 14.10 -18.50 -12.25
CA ILE A 240 13.67 -17.14 -11.98
C ILE A 240 13.70 -16.38 -13.31
N LYS A 241 12.53 -15.98 -13.79
CA LYS A 241 12.37 -15.17 -15.01
C LYS A 241 11.55 -13.92 -14.70
N ILE A 242 11.79 -12.87 -15.47
CA ILE A 242 10.96 -11.67 -15.43
C ILE A 242 9.62 -12.00 -16.09
N SER A 243 8.53 -11.70 -15.40
CA SER A 243 7.19 -11.83 -15.96
C SER A 243 6.87 -10.61 -16.81
N SER A 244 7.04 -10.73 -18.14
CA SER A 244 6.76 -9.66 -19.09
C SER A 244 5.30 -9.22 -19.06
N SER A 245 4.36 -10.14 -18.81
CA SER A 245 2.94 -9.84 -18.68
C SER A 245 2.63 -8.95 -17.48
N LEU A 246 3.23 -9.21 -16.32
CA LEU A 246 3.07 -8.36 -15.13
C LEU A 246 3.64 -6.96 -15.34
N LEU A 247 4.81 -6.87 -15.97
CA LEU A 247 5.44 -5.58 -16.26
C LEU A 247 4.60 -4.77 -17.26
N ALA A 248 4.15 -5.40 -18.34
CA ALA A 248 3.29 -4.76 -19.33
C ALA A 248 1.97 -4.29 -18.70
N ALA A 249 1.33 -5.11 -17.87
CA ALA A 249 0.12 -4.72 -17.15
C ALA A 249 0.34 -3.50 -16.25
N ALA A 250 1.45 -3.46 -15.48
CA ALA A 250 1.77 -2.34 -14.60
C ALA A 250 1.96 -1.03 -15.40
N ILE A 251 2.71 -1.09 -16.51
CA ILE A 251 2.97 0.06 -17.38
C ILE A 251 1.66 0.54 -18.02
N ILE A 252 0.87 -0.36 -18.61
CA ILE A 252 -0.38 -0.02 -19.27
C ILE A 252 -1.33 0.67 -18.29
N ILE A 253 -1.53 0.11 -17.09
CA ILE A 253 -2.45 0.68 -16.10
C ILE A 253 -1.94 2.04 -15.60
N LEU A 254 -0.63 2.21 -15.38
CA LEU A 254 -0.06 3.51 -14.99
C LEU A 254 -0.24 4.58 -16.08
N VAL A 255 -0.03 4.21 -17.34
CA VAL A 255 -0.20 5.12 -18.48
C VAL A 255 -1.68 5.48 -18.65
N LEU A 256 -2.58 4.50 -18.59
CA LEU A 256 -4.03 4.73 -18.65
C LEU A 256 -4.51 5.63 -17.51
N TYR A 257 -4.01 5.41 -16.29
CA TYR A 257 -4.28 6.28 -15.14
C TYR A 257 -3.87 7.72 -15.42
N ARG A 258 -2.62 7.93 -15.85
CA ARG A 258 -2.07 9.28 -16.05
C ARG A 258 -2.76 10.01 -17.21
N ILE A 259 -3.01 9.34 -18.32
CA ILE A 259 -3.64 9.93 -19.50
C ILE A 259 -5.13 10.18 -19.23
N GLY A 260 -5.82 9.20 -18.66
CA GLY A 260 -7.27 9.26 -18.42
C GLY A 260 -7.67 10.35 -17.44
N LEU A 261 -6.83 10.64 -16.44
CA LEU A 261 -7.07 11.69 -15.44
C LEU A 261 -6.24 12.96 -15.68
N ASN A 262 -5.61 13.10 -16.85
CA ASN A 262 -4.84 14.30 -17.18
C ASN A 262 -5.72 15.56 -17.23
N SER A 263 -6.97 15.39 -17.67
CA SER A 263 -8.00 16.42 -17.62
C SER A 263 -8.91 16.17 -16.43
N PRO A 264 -9.24 17.20 -15.63
CA PRO A 264 -10.11 17.04 -14.47
C PRO A 264 -11.51 16.57 -14.93
N ILE A 265 -11.99 15.49 -14.33
CA ILE A 265 -13.34 14.96 -14.56
C ILE A 265 -14.24 15.47 -13.45
N ARG A 266 -15.39 16.04 -13.80
CA ARG A 266 -16.38 16.53 -12.84
C ARG A 266 -17.55 15.55 -12.76
N LEU A 267 -17.93 15.20 -11.53
CA LEU A 267 -19.06 14.34 -11.19
C LEU A 267 -20.01 15.05 -10.24
#